data_AF-A0A9P9EDW1-F1
#
_entry.id   AF-A0A9P9EDW1-F1
#
_cell.length_a   1.000
_cell.length_b   1.000
_cell.length_c   1.000
_cell.angle_alpha   90.00
_cell.angle_beta   90.00
_cell.angle_gamma   90.00
#
_symmetry.space_group_name_H-M   'P 1'
#
loop_
_entity.id
_entity.type
_entity.pdbx_description
1 polymer ?
#
loop_
_entity_poly.entity_id
_entity_poly.type
_entity_poly.pdbx_seq_one_letter_code
_entity_poly.pdbx_strand_id
1 'polypeptide(L)'
;MPLRFQFVNVSNPGNPASSETRTLTHSHAIRQAHAKERRLRMQRYHSEASQVNAGEHETTALEPCFPGPLSQMPDNSRDPFSTLPRSMSSQEYFLLDYYVRSVVPNMVTHCSTFNSIGNLEILIIRDWVSLAIMDAEFLSAILLGACRHILRDRPNDPNITRMALRYRQTCLQALRQTIGGIFPAVSLLTFAKSLALAFDEVKPRTCIGKGWNVDGLGCLATLRGWYISPDDRGIFYMVNNAAFYFRFITQTSIITMSSSPTSIPVGSWVLVTGATGFVASQVTKQFLERGYKVRGTVRDLSQASWLVDDRFKSYVENGSLELVAVPDLGAEGAFDEAVKGVSAIAHIATISSLDPNPNNVVPQTVAGTVSILEAALAEPSVQEVVYTSTLLTATFPVPGNDIRVERHTWNDAAIEAAWAPPPYEASRSLLSYTASKVAAEKELWKFVEENQPHFTVNVVSPASIVGEPLHRKHADSPVYWVSSLFRGDKIALEAFHASFFVDVKDIAMLHVAAILDPEVKNARLQAWGHNHHWNDLLAILRKLRPQKEFIADYPDRFLLTISTDFSDSIALLKKWAGQDGWRSLEGSIAEGIDSSYFKVE
;
A
#
# COMPACT_ATOMS: atom_id res chain seq x y z
N MET A 1 -38.95 1.46 45.21
CA MET A 1 -39.06 0.06 44.74
C MET A 1 -37.84 -0.25 43.88
N PRO A 2 -37.10 -1.36 44.10
CA PRO A 2 -36.00 -1.69 43.21
C PRO A 2 -36.55 -2.19 41.87
N LEU A 3 -36.11 -1.57 40.77
CA LEU A 3 -36.40 -1.97 39.40
C LEU A 3 -35.92 -3.42 39.20
N ARG A 4 -36.86 -4.36 39.04
CA ARG A 4 -36.55 -5.75 38.67
C ARG A 4 -36.19 -5.78 37.19
N PHE A 5 -34.90 -5.81 36.89
CA PHE A 5 -34.41 -6.09 35.54
C PHE A 5 -34.70 -7.55 35.19
N GLN A 6 -35.43 -7.76 34.09
CA GLN A 6 -35.68 -9.10 33.54
C GLN A 6 -34.75 -9.32 32.34
N PHE A 7 -33.93 -10.37 32.41
CA PHE A 7 -33.05 -10.75 31.32
C PHE A 7 -33.82 -11.58 30.30
N VAL A 8 -34.00 -11.04 29.10
CA VAL A 8 -34.71 -11.68 27.97
C VAL A 8 -33.69 -12.36 27.07
N ASN A 9 -33.98 -13.60 26.67
CA ASN A 9 -33.17 -14.31 25.69
C ASN A 9 -33.43 -13.73 24.29
N VAL A 10 -32.40 -13.15 23.67
CA VAL A 10 -32.50 -12.44 22.37
C VAL A 10 -32.89 -13.39 21.23
N SER A 11 -32.53 -14.67 21.34
CA SER A 11 -32.83 -15.70 20.33
C SER A 11 -34.24 -16.29 20.50
N ASN A 12 -34.85 -16.17 21.69
CA ASN A 12 -36.18 -16.69 21.97
C ASN A 12 -36.80 -15.94 23.17
N PRO A 13 -37.52 -14.82 22.94
CA PRO A 13 -37.97 -13.91 23.99
C PRO A 13 -38.91 -14.52 25.05
N GLY A 14 -39.55 -15.66 24.74
CA GLY A 14 -40.44 -16.39 25.66
C GLY A 14 -39.74 -17.37 26.60
N ASN A 15 -38.44 -17.67 26.39
CA ASN A 15 -37.71 -18.64 27.22
C ASN A 15 -36.89 -17.94 28.31
N PRO A 16 -36.98 -18.38 29.59
CA PRO A 16 -36.16 -17.83 30.65
C PRO A 16 -34.68 -18.12 30.37
N ALA A 17 -33.85 -17.06 30.42
CA ALA A 17 -32.39 -17.21 30.25
C ALA A 17 -31.80 -18.23 31.23
N SER A 18 -30.93 -19.11 30.72
CA SER A 18 -30.29 -20.18 31.51
C SER A 18 -29.55 -19.63 32.74
N SER A 19 -29.45 -20.42 33.82
CA SER A 19 -28.80 -19.98 35.06
C SER A 19 -27.32 -19.60 34.85
N GLU A 20 -26.67 -20.23 33.87
CA GLU A 20 -25.28 -19.99 33.48
C GLU A 20 -25.13 -18.65 32.76
N THR A 21 -26.05 -18.32 31.84
CA THR A 21 -26.08 -17.01 31.16
C THR A 21 -26.35 -15.87 32.14
N ARG A 22 -27.23 -16.08 33.13
CA ARG A 22 -27.49 -15.08 34.19
C ARG A 22 -26.25 -14.86 35.06
N THR A 23 -25.53 -15.92 35.40
CA THR A 23 -24.29 -15.84 36.20
C THR A 23 -23.18 -15.12 35.44
N LEU A 24 -23.00 -15.41 34.15
CA LEU A 24 -22.04 -14.74 33.27
C LEU A 24 -22.35 -13.24 33.09
N THR A 25 -23.63 -12.90 32.90
CA THR A 25 -24.06 -11.50 32.75
C THR A 25 -23.90 -10.72 34.04
N HIS A 26 -24.22 -11.33 35.19
CA HIS A 26 -24.00 -10.73 36.51
C HIS A 26 -22.49 -10.53 36.80
N SER A 27 -21.66 -11.51 36.42
CA SER A 27 -20.19 -11.40 36.51
C SER A 27 -19.64 -10.28 35.61
N HIS A 28 -20.18 -10.12 34.40
CA HIS A 28 -19.80 -9.03 33.49
C HIS A 28 -20.22 -7.65 34.02
N ALA A 29 -21.44 -7.52 34.54
CA ALA A 29 -21.93 -6.28 35.16
C ALA A 29 -21.11 -5.88 36.39
N ILE A 30 -20.75 -6.84 37.26
CA ILE A 30 -19.86 -6.60 38.41
C ILE A 30 -18.47 -6.17 37.93
N ARG A 31 -17.91 -6.80 36.90
CA ARG A 31 -16.60 -6.42 36.33
C ARG A 31 -16.62 -5.00 35.75
N GLN A 32 -17.69 -4.60 35.07
CA GLN A 32 -17.84 -3.23 34.57
C GLN A 32 -18.03 -2.20 35.69
N ALA A 33 -18.81 -2.52 36.73
CA ALA A 33 -18.96 -1.67 37.90
C ALA A 33 -17.61 -1.47 38.63
N HIS A 34 -16.85 -2.56 38.81
CA HIS A 34 -15.55 -2.53 39.46
C HIS A 34 -14.49 -1.80 38.61
N ALA A 35 -14.57 -1.86 37.28
CA ALA A 35 -13.72 -1.09 36.37
C ALA A 35 -14.04 0.42 36.41
N LYS A 36 -15.34 0.79 36.47
CA LYS A 36 -15.78 2.18 36.62
C LYS A 36 -15.34 2.77 37.96
N GLU A 37 -15.46 2.02 39.04
CA GLU A 37 -15.02 2.46 40.37
C GLU A 37 -13.49 2.63 40.43
N ARG A 38 -12.73 1.73 39.78
CA ARG A 38 -11.27 1.83 39.67
C ARG A 38 -10.84 3.06 38.86
N ARG A 39 -11.58 3.41 37.80
CA ARG A 39 -11.34 4.62 36.99
C ARG A 39 -11.60 5.90 37.78
N LEU A 40 -12.69 5.94 38.57
CA LEU A 40 -13.00 7.07 39.45
C LEU A 40 -11.97 7.23 40.58
N ARG A 41 -11.43 6.11 41.10
CA ARG A 41 -10.38 6.12 42.12
C ARG A 41 -9.04 6.65 41.56
N MET A 42 -8.70 6.27 40.33
CA MET A 42 -7.54 6.83 39.59
C MET A 42 -7.70 8.33 39.29
N GLN A 43 -8.91 8.78 38.95
CA GLN A 43 -9.18 10.21 38.73
C GLN A 43 -9.02 11.02 40.01
N ARG A 44 -9.50 10.52 41.17
CA ARG A 44 -9.27 11.18 42.47
C ARG A 44 -7.78 11.23 42.84
N TYR A 45 -7.05 10.13 42.62
CA TYR A 45 -5.61 10.10 42.88
C TYR A 45 -4.85 11.12 42.01
N HIS A 46 -5.23 11.28 40.74
CA HIS A 46 -4.63 12.29 39.87
C HIS A 46 -5.01 13.73 40.26
N SER A 47 -6.24 13.98 40.74
CA SER A 47 -6.62 15.31 41.23
C SER A 47 -5.91 15.66 42.54
N GLU A 48 -5.74 14.69 43.45
CA GLU A 48 -5.02 14.87 44.72
C GLU A 48 -3.51 15.05 44.48
N ALA A 49 -2.91 14.29 43.57
CA ALA A 49 -1.49 14.43 43.19
C ALA A 49 -1.18 15.76 42.48
N SER A 50 -2.18 16.37 41.81
CA SER A 50 -2.02 17.66 41.15
C SER A 50 -2.09 18.84 42.13
N GLN A 51 -2.74 18.68 43.29
CA GLN A 51 -2.79 19.72 44.33
C GLN A 51 -1.54 19.74 45.21
N VAL A 52 -0.76 18.65 45.27
CA VAL A 52 0.47 18.56 46.08
C VAL A 52 1.68 19.25 45.42
N ASN A 53 1.65 19.53 44.11
CA ASN A 53 2.78 20.09 43.36
C ASN A 53 2.70 21.60 43.07
N ALA A 54 1.81 22.35 43.74
CA ALA A 54 1.62 23.79 43.52
C ALA A 54 2.21 24.71 44.62
N GLY A 55 3.13 24.21 45.44
CA GLY A 55 3.82 25.00 46.47
C GLY A 55 5.34 24.91 46.35
N GLU A 56 5.98 26.08 46.31
CA GLU A 56 7.40 26.35 46.63
C GLU A 56 8.46 26.03 45.55
N HIS A 57 8.95 27.06 44.85
CA HIS A 57 10.22 27.74 45.22
C HIS A 57 10.67 28.81 44.22
N GLU A 58 11.10 29.93 44.81
CA GLU A 58 11.70 31.13 44.22
C GLU A 58 13.25 31.02 44.15
N THR A 59 13.84 31.60 43.09
CA THR A 59 15.19 32.17 42.89
C THR A 59 16.47 31.52 43.47
N THR A 60 17.45 31.23 42.59
CA THR A 60 18.71 32.03 42.43
C THR A 60 19.67 31.41 41.40
N ALA A 61 20.33 32.28 40.64
CA ALA A 61 21.22 31.97 39.52
C ALA A 61 22.63 31.57 39.98
N LEU A 62 23.26 30.64 39.26
CA LEU A 62 24.71 30.49 39.11
C LEU A 62 25.01 29.81 37.75
N GLU A 63 25.69 30.51 36.84
CA GLU A 63 26.24 29.98 35.60
C GLU A 63 27.44 29.04 35.86
N PRO A 64 27.75 28.14 34.91
CA PRO A 64 29.12 28.09 34.41
C PRO A 64 29.25 27.97 32.87
N CYS A 65 29.96 28.96 32.32
CA CYS A 65 30.91 28.95 31.20
C CYS A 65 31.08 27.66 30.36
N PHE A 66 30.71 27.74 29.07
CA PHE A 66 31.30 26.95 27.98
C PHE A 66 32.36 27.78 27.24
N PRO A 67 33.41 27.14 26.71
CA PRO A 67 33.64 27.33 25.27
C PRO A 67 34.08 26.04 24.55
N GLY A 68 33.31 25.66 23.52
CA GLY A 68 33.57 24.63 22.51
C GLY A 68 32.59 24.86 21.35
N PRO A 69 32.88 24.41 20.10
CA PRO A 69 32.61 25.12 18.83
C PRO A 69 31.12 25.27 18.44
N LEU A 70 30.38 25.99 19.26
CA LEU A 70 29.00 26.44 19.05
C LEU A 70 28.89 27.97 19.03
N SER A 71 29.99 28.70 19.24
CA SER A 71 30.03 30.18 19.19
C SER A 71 30.04 30.76 17.76
N GLN A 72 29.63 30.00 16.75
CA GLN A 72 29.46 30.49 15.37
C GLN A 72 28.07 30.19 14.76
N MET A 73 27.13 29.66 15.53
CA MET A 73 25.74 29.55 15.07
C MET A 73 24.95 30.75 15.63
N PRO A 74 24.25 31.52 14.79
CA PRO A 74 23.37 32.56 15.27
C PRO A 74 22.34 31.94 16.22
N ASP A 75 22.33 32.49 17.44
CA ASP A 75 21.20 32.46 18.35
C ASP A 75 19.93 32.70 17.51
N ASN A 76 18.95 31.80 17.64
CA ASN A 76 17.65 31.85 16.95
C ASN A 76 17.48 31.19 15.55
N SER A 77 18.21 30.11 15.22
CA SER A 77 17.88 29.32 14.01
C SER A 77 16.78 28.28 14.27
N ARG A 78 15.60 28.57 13.71
CA ARG A 78 14.53 27.60 13.47
C ARG A 78 15.12 26.33 12.83
N ASP A 79 14.62 25.19 13.29
CA ASP A 79 14.76 23.87 12.67
C ASP A 79 14.79 23.97 11.12
N PRO A 80 15.88 23.55 10.45
CA PRO A 80 15.97 23.62 8.99
C PRO A 80 15.03 22.66 8.26
N PHE A 81 14.35 21.75 8.97
CA PHE A 81 13.42 20.80 8.39
C PHE A 81 11.98 20.89 8.91
N SER A 82 11.70 21.58 10.02
CA SER A 82 10.35 21.67 10.60
C SER A 82 9.59 20.33 10.70
N THR A 83 10.32 19.22 10.76
CA THR A 83 9.79 17.84 10.64
C THR A 83 9.88 17.05 11.94
N LEU A 84 10.39 17.64 13.02
CA LEU A 84 10.49 16.95 14.30
C LEU A 84 9.13 16.94 15.03
N PRO A 85 8.66 15.78 15.54
CA PRO A 85 7.41 15.65 16.32
C PRO A 85 7.37 16.52 17.57
N ARG A 86 8.54 16.97 18.06
CA ARG A 86 8.70 17.92 19.17
C ARG A 86 10.01 18.70 19.02
N SER A 87 10.03 19.92 19.56
CA SER A 87 11.28 20.68 19.73
C SER A 87 12.29 19.90 20.59
N MET A 88 13.51 19.72 20.07
CA MET A 88 14.61 19.08 20.78
C MET A 88 15.38 20.12 21.60
N SER A 89 15.74 19.76 22.83
CA SER A 89 16.61 20.60 23.66
C SER A 89 18.07 20.54 23.19
N SER A 90 18.88 21.55 23.53
CA SER A 90 20.31 21.58 23.19
C SER A 90 21.09 20.36 23.71
N GLN A 91 20.65 19.78 24.84
CA GLN A 91 21.22 18.56 25.39
C GLN A 91 20.87 17.32 24.56
N GLU A 92 19.66 17.27 23.98
CA GLU A 92 19.23 16.17 23.11
C GLU A 92 19.94 16.20 21.76
N TYR A 93 20.20 17.40 21.22
CA TYR A 93 21.04 17.57 20.03
C TYR A 93 22.46 17.07 20.27
N PHE A 94 23.06 17.43 21.41
CA PHE A 94 24.38 16.92 21.78
C PHE A 94 24.40 15.39 21.86
N LEU A 95 23.42 14.78 22.53
CA LEU A 95 23.35 13.33 22.68
C LEU A 95 23.13 12.62 21.35
N LEU A 96 22.31 13.17 20.46
CA LEU A 96 22.07 12.61 19.14
C LEU A 96 23.33 12.69 18.25
N ASP A 97 24.00 13.85 18.23
CA ASP A 97 25.26 14.02 17.49
C ASP A 97 26.36 13.10 18.06
N TYR A 98 26.45 12.98 19.39
CA TYR A 98 27.36 12.06 20.07
C TYR A 98 27.06 10.60 19.72
N TYR A 99 25.79 10.22 19.66
CA TYR A 99 25.38 8.87 19.25
C TYR A 99 25.90 8.53 17.85
N VAL A 100 25.64 9.40 16.88
CA VAL A 100 26.03 9.21 15.48
C VAL A 100 27.55 9.19 15.31
N ARG A 101 28.28 10.12 15.94
CA ARG A 101 29.72 10.30 15.71
C ARG A 101 30.62 9.40 16.56
N SER A 102 30.15 8.96 17.72
CA SER A 102 30.98 8.25 18.70
C SER A 102 30.45 6.85 19.01
N VAL A 103 29.14 6.73 19.26
CA VAL A 103 28.55 5.48 19.73
C VAL A 103 28.42 4.46 18.60
N VAL A 104 27.90 4.87 17.44
CA VAL A 104 27.75 3.98 16.27
C VAL A 104 29.11 3.47 15.76
N PRO A 105 30.14 4.32 15.52
CA PRO A 105 31.44 3.84 15.04
C PRO A 105 32.14 2.94 16.07
N ASN A 106 32.04 3.25 17.37
CA ASN A 106 32.65 2.42 18.42
C ASN A 106 31.98 1.03 18.49
N MET A 107 30.65 0.96 18.37
CA MET A 107 29.91 -0.29 18.36
C MET A 107 30.29 -1.20 17.19
N VAL A 108 30.40 -0.66 15.97
CA VAL A 108 30.73 -1.42 14.76
C VAL A 108 32.18 -1.94 14.83
N THR A 109 33.10 -1.14 15.33
CA THR A 109 34.53 -1.47 15.38
C THR A 109 34.92 -2.44 16.50
N HIS A 110 34.21 -2.45 17.64
CA HIS A 110 34.60 -3.21 18.84
C HIS A 110 33.75 -4.48 19.09
N CYS A 111 32.80 -4.80 18.20
CA CYS A 111 32.00 -6.02 18.27
C CYS A 111 32.30 -6.92 17.06
N SER A 112 32.87 -8.10 17.31
CA SER A 112 33.23 -9.07 16.26
C SER A 112 32.04 -9.51 15.40
N THR A 113 30.86 -9.59 16.01
CA THR A 113 29.59 -9.88 15.34
C THR A 113 29.21 -8.79 14.33
N PHE A 114 29.43 -7.52 14.66
CA PHE A 114 29.02 -6.37 13.84
C PHE A 114 30.07 -5.97 12.81
N ASN A 115 31.35 -6.22 13.09
CA ASN A 115 32.43 -6.00 12.13
C ASN A 115 32.30 -6.88 10.86
N SER A 116 31.57 -8.01 10.95
CA SER A 116 31.31 -8.89 9.79
C SER A 116 30.14 -8.44 8.91
N ILE A 117 29.36 -7.44 9.36
CA ILE A 117 28.23 -6.87 8.61
C ILE A 117 28.72 -5.61 7.89
N GLY A 118 29.27 -5.80 6.68
CA GLY A 118 29.70 -4.67 5.84
C GLY A 118 28.56 -3.66 5.64
N ASN A 119 28.84 -2.38 5.89
CA ASN A 119 27.92 -1.23 5.82
C ASN A 119 26.90 -1.06 6.98
N LEU A 120 27.04 -1.75 8.11
CA LEU A 120 26.12 -1.59 9.26
C LEU A 120 26.06 -0.15 9.80
N GLU A 121 27.20 0.54 9.86
CA GLU A 121 27.29 1.95 10.28
C GLU A 121 26.40 2.86 9.41
N ILE A 122 26.49 2.71 8.09
CA ILE A 122 25.68 3.46 7.12
C ILE A 122 24.19 3.16 7.30
N LEU A 123 23.84 1.89 7.58
CA LEU A 123 22.46 1.47 7.78
C LEU A 123 21.85 2.04 9.08
N ILE A 124 22.60 2.02 10.18
CA ILE A 124 22.14 2.61 11.45
C ILE A 124 21.95 4.12 11.28
N ILE A 125 22.92 4.81 10.68
CA ILE A 125 22.84 6.26 10.47
C ILE A 125 21.67 6.61 9.54
N ARG A 126 21.50 5.91 8.41
CA ARG A 126 20.42 6.21 7.48
C ARG A 126 19.05 5.87 8.04
N ASP A 127 18.88 4.69 8.62
CA ASP A 127 17.55 4.17 8.92
C ASP A 127 17.13 4.48 10.36
N TRP A 128 18.00 4.29 11.35
CA TRP A 128 17.61 4.47 12.76
C TRP A 128 17.53 5.94 13.15
N VAL A 129 18.46 6.76 12.69
CA VAL A 129 18.40 8.21 12.97
C VAL A 129 17.17 8.82 12.32
N SER A 130 16.84 8.43 11.08
CA SER A 130 15.60 8.85 10.41
C SER A 130 14.35 8.44 11.18
N LEU A 131 14.31 7.21 11.71
CA LEU A 131 13.22 6.74 12.56
C LEU A 131 13.14 7.46 13.90
N ALA A 132 14.27 7.80 14.52
CA ALA A 132 14.31 8.58 15.74
C ALA A 132 13.83 10.01 15.54
N ILE A 133 14.06 10.59 14.36
CA ILE A 133 13.48 11.88 14.01
C ILE A 133 11.95 11.76 13.88
N MET A 134 11.41 10.61 13.44
CA MET A 134 9.98 10.42 13.21
C MET A 134 9.17 9.95 14.43
N ASP A 135 9.76 9.18 15.36
CA ASP A 135 9.08 8.61 16.53
C ASP A 135 9.77 9.02 17.84
N ALA A 136 9.05 9.79 18.68
CA ALA A 136 9.60 10.35 19.92
C ALA A 136 10.01 9.28 20.96
N GLU A 137 9.40 8.10 20.92
CA GLU A 137 9.71 6.99 21.81
C GLU A 137 10.97 6.25 21.36
N PHE A 138 11.16 6.12 20.05
CA PHE A 138 12.37 5.59 19.42
C PHE A 138 13.54 6.56 19.57
N LEU A 139 13.31 7.87 19.46
CA LEU A 139 14.30 8.89 19.82
C LEU A 139 14.79 8.71 21.25
N SER A 140 13.88 8.43 22.18
CA SER A 140 14.23 8.19 23.58
C SER A 140 15.14 6.96 23.74
N ALA A 141 14.97 5.92 22.91
CA ALA A 141 15.86 4.76 22.91
C ALA A 141 17.28 5.14 22.43
N ILE A 142 17.41 5.89 21.33
CA ILE A 142 18.72 6.36 20.83
C ILE A 142 19.42 7.25 21.88
N LEU A 143 18.71 8.20 22.47
CA LEU A 143 19.25 9.09 23.49
C LEU A 143 19.66 8.32 24.75
N LEU A 144 18.92 7.27 25.12
CA LEU A 144 19.30 6.37 26.20
C LEU A 144 20.61 5.63 25.89
N GLY A 145 20.80 5.15 24.66
CA GLY A 145 22.06 4.54 24.20
C GLY A 145 23.24 5.50 24.33
N ALA A 146 23.08 6.76 23.92
CA ALA A 146 24.08 7.81 24.08
C ALA A 146 24.44 8.05 25.55
N CYS A 147 23.44 8.23 26.41
CA CYS A 147 23.65 8.43 27.85
C CYS A 147 24.38 7.24 28.48
N ARG A 148 24.00 5.99 28.14
CA ARG A 148 24.65 4.78 28.64
C ARG A 148 26.10 4.69 28.21
N HIS A 149 26.40 5.06 26.96
CA HIS A 149 27.77 5.10 26.47
C HIS A 149 28.61 6.12 27.27
N ILE A 150 28.11 7.33 27.48
CA ILE A 150 28.80 8.37 28.29
C ILE A 150 29.00 7.89 29.74
N LEU A 151 28.00 7.23 30.33
CA LEU A 151 28.08 6.73 31.71
C LEU A 151 29.06 5.55 31.88
N ARG A 152 29.47 4.86 30.81
CA ARG A 152 30.54 3.85 30.89
C ARG A 152 31.88 4.52 31.23
N ASP A 153 32.12 5.69 30.63
CA ASP A 153 33.36 6.46 30.85
C ASP A 153 33.24 7.41 32.06
N ARG A 154 32.02 7.85 32.38
CA ARG A 154 31.71 8.79 33.46
C ARG A 154 30.58 8.27 34.36
N PRO A 155 30.81 7.21 35.16
CA PRO A 155 29.75 6.52 35.91
C PRO A 155 29.05 7.38 36.97
N ASN A 156 29.69 8.46 37.42
CA ASN A 156 29.20 9.32 38.49
C ASN A 156 28.61 10.66 37.98
N ASP A 157 28.32 10.80 36.68
CA ASP A 157 27.69 12.04 36.16
C ASP A 157 26.19 12.07 36.53
N PRO A 158 25.77 12.96 37.45
CA PRO A 158 24.39 12.98 37.94
C PRO A 158 23.40 13.48 36.89
N ASN A 159 23.84 14.33 35.95
CA ASN A 159 22.98 14.89 34.92
C ASN A 159 22.66 13.83 33.87
N ILE A 160 23.68 13.14 33.36
CA ILE A 160 23.50 12.07 32.36
C ILE A 160 22.76 10.88 32.99
N THR A 161 23.00 10.57 34.26
CA THR A 161 22.25 9.53 34.99
C THR A 161 20.76 9.85 35.05
N ARG A 162 20.40 11.09 35.37
CA ARG A 162 19.00 11.54 35.40
C ARG A 162 18.34 11.45 34.03
N MET A 163 19.04 11.86 32.97
CA MET A 163 18.56 11.76 31.59
C MET A 163 18.36 10.30 31.17
N ALA A 164 19.33 9.42 31.47
CA ALA A 164 19.23 7.99 31.18
C ALA A 164 18.01 7.36 31.88
N LEU A 165 17.77 7.68 33.15
CA LEU A 165 16.60 7.16 33.87
C LEU A 165 15.28 7.64 33.26
N ARG A 166 15.20 8.92 32.86
CA ARG A 166 14.03 9.48 32.19
C ARG A 166 13.72 8.76 30.88
N TYR A 167 14.69 8.65 29.98
CA TYR A 167 14.48 7.99 28.70
C TYR A 167 14.16 6.50 28.86
N ARG A 168 14.83 5.82 29.79
CA ARG A 168 14.50 4.42 30.12
C ARG A 168 13.06 4.25 30.59
N GLN A 169 12.57 5.16 31.43
CA GLN A 169 11.17 5.14 31.87
C GLN A 169 10.21 5.32 30.70
N THR A 170 10.46 6.28 29.81
CA THR A 170 9.66 6.52 28.61
C THR A 170 9.58 5.28 27.72
N CYS A 171 10.73 4.66 27.42
CA CYS A 171 10.77 3.47 26.58
C CYS A 171 10.02 2.27 27.21
N LEU A 172 10.16 2.06 28.52
CA LEU A 172 9.45 0.98 29.23
C LEU A 172 7.94 1.22 29.29
N GLN A 173 7.50 2.46 29.46
CA GLN A 173 6.08 2.81 29.43
C GLN A 173 5.48 2.57 28.05
N ALA A 174 6.17 3.00 26.99
CA ALA A 174 5.75 2.77 25.61
C ALA A 174 5.57 1.27 25.32
N LEU A 175 6.59 0.46 25.62
CA LEU A 175 6.51 -1.00 25.44
C LEU A 175 5.36 -1.63 26.23
N ARG A 176 5.16 -1.22 27.50
CA ARG A 176 4.09 -1.76 28.35
C ARG A 176 2.70 -1.42 27.83
N GLN A 177 2.52 -0.20 27.29
CA GLN A 177 1.25 0.20 26.67
C GLN A 177 0.99 -0.61 25.40
N THR A 178 2.01 -0.87 24.59
CA THR A 178 1.81 -1.66 23.36
C THR A 178 1.57 -3.14 23.62
N ILE A 179 2.21 -3.72 24.65
CA ILE A 179 2.03 -5.13 25.03
C ILE A 179 0.71 -5.35 25.80
N GLY A 180 0.19 -4.32 26.50
CA GLY A 180 -1.04 -4.39 27.28
C GLY A 180 -2.35 -4.25 26.48
N GLY A 181 -2.28 -4.03 25.16
CA GLY A 181 -3.44 -3.90 24.28
C GLY A 181 -4.10 -5.26 23.94
N ILE A 182 -5.41 -5.27 23.72
CA ILE A 182 -6.21 -6.47 23.40
C ILE A 182 -6.09 -6.77 21.89
N PHE A 183 -4.95 -7.26 21.38
CA PHE A 183 -4.81 -7.93 20.05
C PHE A 183 -3.48 -8.73 19.97
N PRO A 184 -3.42 -9.92 19.32
CA PRO A 184 -2.31 -10.87 19.47
C PRO A 184 -1.23 -10.77 18.36
N ALA A 185 -0.84 -9.57 17.91
CA ALA A 185 0.28 -9.39 16.99
C ALA A 185 1.16 -8.21 17.43
N VAL A 186 2.39 -8.51 17.85
CA VAL A 186 3.40 -7.48 18.16
C VAL A 186 3.64 -6.64 16.91
N SER A 187 3.50 -5.31 16.96
CA SER A 187 3.73 -4.46 15.79
C SER A 187 5.22 -4.42 15.40
N LEU A 188 5.52 -4.14 14.12
CA LEU A 188 6.91 -3.99 13.64
C LEU A 188 7.65 -2.85 14.37
N LEU A 189 6.93 -1.77 14.67
CA LEU A 189 7.44 -0.64 15.43
C LEU A 189 7.74 -1.02 16.89
N THR A 190 6.91 -1.84 17.52
CA THR A 190 7.16 -2.38 18.87
C THR A 190 8.39 -3.27 18.90
N PHE A 191 8.55 -4.09 17.86
CA PHE A 191 9.74 -4.93 17.70
C PHE A 191 11.00 -4.08 17.50
N ALA A 192 10.95 -3.06 16.63
CA ALA A 192 12.03 -2.10 16.42
C ALA A 192 12.44 -1.35 17.71
N LYS A 193 11.46 -0.87 18.49
CA LYS A 193 11.68 -0.23 19.80
C LYS A 193 12.36 -1.18 20.80
N SER A 194 11.91 -2.44 20.84
CA SER A 194 12.51 -3.47 21.69
C SER A 194 13.92 -3.83 21.24
N LEU A 195 14.15 -3.88 19.93
CA LEU A 195 15.47 -4.13 19.34
C LEU A 195 16.45 -3.02 19.70
N ALA A 196 16.08 -1.74 19.54
CA ALA A 196 16.95 -0.62 19.92
C ALA A 196 17.35 -0.67 21.42
N LEU A 197 16.40 -0.98 22.30
CA LEU A 197 16.67 -1.12 23.75
C LEU A 197 17.59 -2.30 24.09
N ALA A 198 17.44 -3.41 23.37
CA ALA A 198 18.28 -4.59 23.53
C ALA A 198 19.69 -4.36 22.93
N PHE A 199 19.77 -3.65 21.80
CA PHE A 199 21.01 -3.34 21.10
C PHE A 199 21.96 -2.53 21.99
N ASP A 200 21.44 -1.59 22.77
CA ASP A 200 22.20 -0.76 23.70
C ASP A 200 22.70 -1.51 24.96
N GLU A 201 22.26 -2.75 25.19
CA GLU A 201 22.73 -3.61 26.31
C GLU A 201 23.88 -4.54 25.90
N VAL A 202 24.19 -4.62 24.60
CA VAL A 202 25.31 -5.43 24.10
C VAL A 202 26.64 -4.77 24.49
N LYS A 203 27.56 -5.54 25.08
CA LYS A 203 28.88 -5.06 25.52
C LYS A 203 29.89 -5.13 24.37
N PRO A 204 30.85 -4.19 24.28
CA PRO A 204 31.97 -4.30 23.36
C PRO A 204 32.79 -5.55 23.73
N ARG A 205 33.16 -6.35 22.74
CA ARG A 205 33.98 -7.59 22.80
C ARG A 205 33.27 -8.93 23.08
N THR A 206 32.06 -8.97 23.63
CA THR A 206 31.28 -10.22 23.74
C THR A 206 29.78 -9.93 23.71
N CYS A 207 29.02 -10.62 22.86
CA CYS A 207 27.54 -10.64 22.89
C CYS A 207 26.96 -11.24 24.18
N ILE A 208 27.82 -11.70 25.09
CA ILE A 208 27.49 -12.26 26.41
C ILE A 208 27.19 -11.13 27.40
N GLY A 209 26.04 -10.50 27.20
CA GLY A 209 25.33 -9.77 28.23
C GLY A 209 23.88 -10.19 28.14
N LYS A 210 23.50 -11.28 28.83
CA LYS A 210 22.08 -11.66 29.00
C LYS A 210 21.39 -10.58 29.84
N GLY A 211 21.01 -9.49 29.17
CA GLY A 211 20.14 -8.45 29.68
C GLY A 211 18.69 -8.88 29.51
N TRP A 212 17.84 -8.49 30.44
CA TRP A 212 16.42 -8.85 30.45
C TRP A 212 15.69 -8.38 29.18
N ASN A 213 16.21 -7.35 28.51
CA ASN A 213 15.68 -6.83 27.25
C ASN A 213 16.02 -7.71 26.03
N VAL A 214 17.14 -8.44 26.04
CA VAL A 214 17.51 -9.39 24.98
C VAL A 214 16.61 -10.63 25.04
N ASP A 215 16.37 -11.15 26.26
CA ASP A 215 15.43 -12.26 26.47
C ASP A 215 13.99 -11.84 26.11
N GLY A 216 13.59 -10.62 26.49
CA GLY A 216 12.29 -10.06 26.11
C GLY A 216 12.10 -9.92 24.59
N LEU A 217 13.15 -9.53 23.86
CA LEU A 217 13.13 -9.44 22.41
C LEU A 217 13.00 -10.82 21.74
N GLY A 218 13.66 -11.84 22.27
CA GLY A 218 13.49 -13.23 21.82
C GLY A 218 12.06 -13.75 22.01
N CYS A 219 11.43 -13.42 23.14
CA CYS A 219 10.01 -13.71 23.38
C CYS A 219 9.08 -12.98 22.40
N LEU A 220 9.34 -11.70 22.12
CA LEU A 220 8.56 -10.91 21.14
C LEU A 220 8.70 -11.44 19.72
N ALA A 221 9.90 -11.90 19.32
CA ALA A 221 10.11 -12.56 18.04
C ALA A 221 9.31 -13.87 17.95
N THR A 222 9.32 -14.68 19.01
CA THR A 222 8.59 -15.94 19.09
C THR A 222 7.07 -15.73 19.01
N LEU A 223 6.54 -14.71 19.69
CA LEU A 223 5.12 -14.33 19.61
C LEU A 223 4.70 -13.86 18.22
N ARG A 224 5.65 -13.44 17.37
CA ARG A 224 5.42 -13.10 15.97
C ARG A 224 5.57 -14.31 15.02
N GLY A 225 5.86 -15.49 15.55
CA GLY A 225 6.10 -16.71 14.77
C GLY A 225 7.52 -16.83 14.22
N TRP A 226 8.48 -16.05 14.73
CA TRP A 226 9.88 -16.13 14.31
C TRP A 226 10.67 -17.02 15.26
N TYR A 227 11.32 -18.07 14.73
CA TYR A 227 12.20 -18.92 15.49
C TYR A 227 13.61 -18.33 15.51
N ILE A 228 14.02 -17.76 16.64
CA ILE A 228 15.35 -17.19 16.83
C ILE A 228 16.08 -18.03 17.86
N SER A 229 17.20 -18.63 17.44
CA SER A 229 18.13 -19.28 18.36
C SER A 229 18.72 -18.24 19.33
N PRO A 230 18.73 -18.47 20.64
CA PRO A 230 19.27 -17.54 21.64
C PRO A 230 20.82 -17.47 21.65
N ASP A 231 21.51 -17.98 20.62
CA ASP A 231 22.97 -17.89 20.45
C ASP A 231 23.39 -16.66 19.64
N ASP A 232 24.70 -16.36 19.63
CA ASP A 232 25.28 -15.19 18.95
C ASP A 232 24.92 -15.12 17.45
N ARG A 233 24.66 -16.28 16.83
CA ARG A 233 24.19 -16.39 15.44
C ARG A 233 22.75 -15.91 15.27
N GLY A 234 21.86 -16.18 16.22
CA GLY A 234 20.47 -15.67 16.17
C GLY A 234 20.39 -14.15 16.30
N ILE A 235 21.23 -13.55 17.16
CA ILE A 235 21.35 -12.09 17.26
C ILE A 235 21.93 -11.49 15.97
N PHE A 236 22.93 -12.13 15.37
CA PHE A 236 23.49 -11.75 14.07
C PHE A 236 22.42 -11.78 12.95
N TYR A 237 21.64 -12.85 12.85
CA TYR A 237 20.54 -12.97 11.90
C TYR A 237 19.46 -11.90 12.12
N MET A 238 19.17 -11.56 13.37
CA MET A 238 18.18 -10.54 13.73
C MET A 238 18.64 -9.13 13.30
N VAL A 239 19.90 -8.78 13.53
CA VAL A 239 20.45 -7.45 13.17
C VAL A 239 20.60 -7.31 11.65
N ASN A 240 21.01 -8.36 10.96
CA ASN A 240 21.14 -8.36 9.51
C ASN A 240 19.76 -8.21 8.81
N ASN A 241 18.73 -8.88 9.33
CA ASN A 241 17.36 -8.70 8.83
C ASN A 241 16.71 -7.41 9.33
N ALA A 242 17.10 -6.88 10.49
CA ALA A 242 16.56 -5.62 11.02
C ALA A 242 16.81 -4.46 10.05
N ALA A 243 17.96 -4.38 9.38
CA ALA A 243 18.19 -3.36 8.35
C ALA A 243 17.19 -3.47 7.16
N PHE A 244 16.81 -4.69 6.78
CA PHE A 244 15.79 -4.95 5.77
C PHE A 244 14.39 -4.55 6.28
N TYR A 245 14.07 -4.87 7.54
CA TYR A 245 12.81 -4.50 8.18
C TYR A 245 12.69 -3.00 8.45
N PHE A 246 13.79 -2.33 8.80
CA PHE A 246 13.83 -0.89 9.01
C PHE A 246 13.68 -0.13 7.70
N ARG A 247 14.22 -0.64 6.59
CA ARG A 247 13.92 -0.14 5.24
C ARG A 247 12.44 -0.28 4.88
N PHE A 248 11.81 -1.38 5.30
CA PHE A 248 10.37 -1.57 5.14
C PHE A 248 9.56 -0.59 6.01
N ILE A 249 9.94 -0.41 7.29
CA ILE A 249 9.28 0.54 8.20
C ILE A 249 9.49 1.98 7.74
N THR A 250 10.69 2.40 7.32
CA THR A 250 10.90 3.76 6.79
C THR A 250 10.13 3.98 5.50
N GLN A 251 10.02 3.00 4.60
CA GLN A 251 9.12 3.10 3.45
C GLN A 251 7.64 3.19 3.88
N THR A 252 7.21 2.42 4.87
CA THR A 252 5.82 2.44 5.38
C THR A 252 5.51 3.71 6.19
N SER A 253 6.49 4.28 6.91
CA SER A 253 6.35 5.47 7.76
C SER A 253 6.56 6.79 7.00
N ILE A 254 7.36 6.79 5.93
CA ILE A 254 7.40 7.88 4.94
C ILE A 254 6.05 7.98 4.23
N ILE A 255 5.40 6.84 3.93
CA ILE A 255 4.03 6.82 3.40
C ILE A 255 3.02 7.44 4.39
N THR A 256 3.22 7.31 5.71
CA THR A 256 2.30 7.89 6.72
C THR A 256 2.58 9.34 7.13
N MET A 257 3.74 9.92 6.80
CA MET A 257 4.08 11.31 7.20
C MET A 257 4.33 12.29 6.06
N SER A 258 4.19 11.87 4.79
CA SER A 258 3.97 12.79 3.67
C SER A 258 2.64 12.53 2.94
N SER A 259 1.64 11.97 3.63
CA SER A 259 0.35 11.69 2.98
C SER A 259 -0.25 13.01 2.52
N SER A 260 -0.15 13.27 1.21
CA SER A 260 -1.08 14.17 0.56
C SER A 260 -2.47 13.79 1.05
N PRO A 261 -3.34 14.77 1.38
CA PRO A 261 -4.70 14.46 1.78
C PRO A 261 -5.28 13.47 0.76
N THR A 262 -5.86 12.38 1.22
CA THR A 262 -6.50 11.38 0.34
C THR A 262 -8.00 11.61 0.30
N SER A 263 -8.64 11.41 -0.85
CA SER A 263 -10.10 11.57 -0.97
C SER A 263 -10.87 10.65 -0.02
N ILE A 264 -10.36 9.45 0.22
CA ILE A 264 -10.92 8.50 1.20
C ILE A 264 -9.91 8.19 2.32
N PRO A 265 -10.36 7.98 3.58
CA PRO A 265 -9.48 7.63 4.69
C PRO A 265 -8.73 6.31 4.48
N VAL A 266 -7.50 6.22 4.97
CA VAL A 266 -6.75 4.95 5.01
C VAL A 266 -7.53 3.92 5.85
N GLY A 267 -7.59 2.67 5.37
CA GLY A 267 -8.40 1.61 5.97
C GLY A 267 -9.84 1.53 5.48
N SER A 268 -10.28 2.48 4.64
CA SER A 268 -11.56 2.39 3.92
C SER A 268 -11.61 1.19 2.98
N TRP A 269 -12.83 0.72 2.73
CA TRP A 269 -13.11 -0.33 1.75
C TRP A 269 -13.17 0.24 0.34
N VAL A 270 -12.45 -0.41 -0.58
CA VAL A 270 -12.48 -0.16 -2.03
C VAL A 270 -13.05 -1.39 -2.72
N LEU A 271 -14.12 -1.21 -3.49
CA LEU A 271 -14.65 -2.26 -4.36
C LEU A 271 -13.79 -2.35 -5.62
N VAL A 272 -13.20 -3.51 -5.91
CA VAL A 272 -12.48 -3.75 -7.17
C VAL A 272 -13.24 -4.80 -7.97
N THR A 273 -13.87 -4.39 -9.07
CA THR A 273 -14.65 -5.35 -9.86
C THR A 273 -13.75 -6.23 -10.72
N GLY A 274 -14.04 -7.53 -10.76
CA GLY A 274 -13.25 -8.49 -11.55
C GLY A 274 -11.84 -8.68 -11.01
N ALA A 275 -11.66 -8.72 -9.69
CA ALA A 275 -10.37 -8.75 -8.96
C ALA A 275 -9.41 -9.88 -9.41
N THR A 276 -9.95 -10.89 -10.10
CA THR A 276 -9.20 -11.99 -10.69
C THR A 276 -8.58 -11.67 -12.05
N GLY A 277 -8.82 -10.50 -12.65
CA GLY A 277 -8.27 -10.07 -13.93
C GLY A 277 -6.84 -9.54 -13.84
N PHE A 278 -6.17 -9.40 -14.99
CA PHE A 278 -4.77 -8.99 -15.05
C PHE A 278 -4.52 -7.61 -14.42
N VAL A 279 -5.24 -6.58 -14.87
CA VAL A 279 -5.17 -5.21 -14.30
C VAL A 279 -5.74 -5.19 -12.88
N ALA A 280 -6.92 -5.78 -12.69
CA ALA A 280 -7.64 -5.72 -11.42
C ALA A 280 -6.85 -6.34 -10.26
N SER A 281 -6.15 -7.45 -10.48
CA SER A 281 -5.31 -8.07 -9.44
C SER A 281 -4.13 -7.19 -9.02
N GLN A 282 -3.55 -6.42 -9.94
CA GLN A 282 -2.51 -5.44 -9.62
C GLN A 282 -3.10 -4.22 -8.90
N VAL A 283 -4.29 -3.74 -9.29
CA VAL A 283 -5.02 -2.69 -8.55
C VAL A 283 -5.33 -3.12 -7.12
N THR A 284 -5.84 -4.35 -6.94
CA THR A 284 -6.06 -4.95 -5.61
C THR A 284 -4.78 -4.96 -4.79
N LYS A 285 -3.66 -5.43 -5.36
CA LYS A 285 -2.35 -5.40 -4.69
C LYS A 285 -1.99 -3.99 -4.22
N GLN A 286 -2.09 -3.00 -5.10
CA GLN A 286 -1.67 -1.63 -4.79
C GLN A 286 -2.49 -0.96 -3.68
N PHE A 287 -3.80 -1.23 -3.60
CA PHE A 287 -4.64 -0.75 -2.49
C PHE A 287 -4.31 -1.45 -1.18
N LEU A 288 -4.15 -2.78 -1.19
CA LEU A 288 -3.81 -3.57 -0.01
C LEU A 288 -2.44 -3.18 0.57
N GLU A 289 -1.43 -2.96 -0.28
CA GLU A 289 -0.09 -2.50 0.13
C GLU A 289 -0.10 -1.09 0.74
N ARG A 290 -1.12 -0.27 0.42
CA ARG A 290 -1.32 1.08 0.98
C ARG A 290 -2.22 1.12 2.22
N GLY A 291 -2.61 -0.04 2.74
CA GLY A 291 -3.43 -0.12 3.96
C GLY A 291 -4.92 0.12 3.74
N TYR A 292 -5.41 0.10 2.50
CA TYR A 292 -6.84 0.06 2.22
C TYR A 292 -7.34 -1.38 2.26
N LYS A 293 -8.64 -1.53 2.52
CA LYS A 293 -9.30 -2.83 2.43
C LYS A 293 -9.91 -2.97 1.05
N VAL A 294 -9.90 -4.19 0.50
CA VAL A 294 -10.42 -4.47 -0.83
C VAL A 294 -11.54 -5.49 -0.75
N ARG A 295 -12.69 -5.13 -1.30
CA ARG A 295 -13.73 -6.08 -1.66
C ARG A 295 -13.60 -6.37 -3.15
N GLY A 296 -13.22 -7.57 -3.52
CA GLY A 296 -13.06 -7.97 -4.92
C GLY A 296 -14.30 -8.67 -5.46
N THR A 297 -14.85 -8.22 -6.59
CA THR A 297 -15.88 -9.05 -7.26
C THR A 297 -15.25 -10.09 -8.16
N VAL A 298 -15.85 -11.28 -8.22
CA VAL A 298 -15.45 -12.36 -9.12
C VAL A 298 -16.69 -13.01 -9.73
N ARG A 299 -16.56 -13.53 -10.95
CA ARG A 299 -17.68 -14.25 -11.60
C ARG A 299 -18.00 -15.56 -10.89
N ASP A 300 -16.95 -16.27 -10.50
CA ASP A 300 -16.99 -17.59 -9.89
C ASP A 300 -15.93 -17.65 -8.78
N LEU A 301 -16.38 -17.81 -7.53
CA LEU A 301 -15.52 -17.88 -6.35
C LEU A 301 -14.56 -19.08 -6.43
N SER A 302 -14.94 -20.19 -7.06
CA SER A 302 -14.10 -21.38 -7.17
C SER A 302 -12.84 -21.14 -8.01
N GLN A 303 -12.90 -20.18 -8.96
CA GLN A 303 -11.77 -19.78 -9.81
C GLN A 303 -10.93 -18.63 -9.24
N ALA A 304 -11.28 -18.18 -8.03
CA ALA A 304 -10.61 -17.09 -7.34
C ALA A 304 -9.68 -17.55 -6.21
N SER A 305 -9.60 -18.87 -5.93
CA SER A 305 -8.78 -19.45 -4.86
C SER A 305 -7.32 -19.00 -4.91
N TRP A 306 -6.68 -18.95 -6.08
CA TRP A 306 -5.28 -18.48 -6.21
C TRP A 306 -5.07 -17.05 -5.68
N LEU A 307 -6.11 -16.21 -5.68
CA LEU A 307 -6.06 -14.84 -5.20
C LEU A 307 -6.05 -14.83 -3.66
N VAL A 308 -6.88 -15.65 -3.02
CA VAL A 308 -7.13 -15.66 -1.57
C VAL A 308 -6.30 -16.68 -0.79
N ASP A 309 -5.94 -17.81 -1.40
CA ASP A 309 -5.24 -18.92 -0.76
C ASP A 309 -3.73 -18.90 -0.99
N ASP A 310 -3.27 -18.17 -2.02
CA ASP A 310 -1.86 -18.00 -2.37
C ASP A 310 -1.46 -16.52 -2.31
N ARG A 311 -1.84 -15.72 -3.32
CA ARG A 311 -1.24 -14.39 -3.55
C ARG A 311 -1.50 -13.37 -2.46
N PHE A 312 -2.73 -13.30 -1.94
CA PHE A 312 -3.13 -12.31 -0.94
C PHE A 312 -3.64 -12.95 0.36
N LYS A 313 -3.17 -14.17 0.67
CA LYS A 313 -3.59 -14.93 1.86
C LYS A 313 -3.48 -14.14 3.16
N SER A 314 -2.37 -13.44 3.37
CA SER A 314 -2.17 -12.62 4.58
C SER A 314 -3.19 -11.48 4.72
N TYR A 315 -3.71 -10.96 3.60
CA TYR A 315 -4.73 -9.92 3.60
C TYR A 315 -6.14 -10.48 3.84
N VAL A 316 -6.39 -11.74 3.49
CA VAL A 316 -7.62 -12.44 3.87
C VAL A 316 -7.59 -12.75 5.35
N GLU A 317 -6.48 -13.29 5.86
CA GLU A 317 -6.31 -13.65 7.28
C GLU A 317 -6.43 -12.45 8.23
N ASN A 318 -6.01 -11.25 7.80
CA ASN A 318 -6.14 -10.03 8.59
C ASN A 318 -7.46 -9.25 8.34
N GLY A 319 -8.34 -9.75 7.47
CA GLY A 319 -9.64 -9.15 7.16
C GLY A 319 -9.58 -7.89 6.30
N SER A 320 -8.48 -7.66 5.56
CA SER A 320 -8.35 -6.56 4.59
C SER A 320 -8.75 -6.94 3.16
N LEU A 321 -8.94 -8.22 2.84
CA LEU A 321 -9.45 -8.68 1.55
C LEU A 321 -10.64 -9.61 1.72
N GLU A 322 -11.72 -9.34 0.99
CA GLU A 322 -12.86 -10.26 0.85
C GLU A 322 -13.33 -10.34 -0.60
N LEU A 323 -13.99 -11.44 -0.97
CA LEU A 323 -14.52 -11.65 -2.32
C LEU A 323 -16.04 -11.79 -2.31
N VAL A 324 -16.68 -11.20 -3.32
CA VAL A 324 -18.12 -11.27 -3.57
C VAL A 324 -18.38 -11.80 -4.98
N ALA A 325 -19.33 -12.73 -5.12
CA ALA A 325 -19.70 -13.26 -6.42
C ALA A 325 -20.61 -12.26 -7.17
N VAL A 326 -20.24 -11.90 -8.39
CA VAL A 326 -21.08 -11.16 -9.34
C VAL A 326 -21.02 -11.91 -10.68
N PRO A 327 -21.92 -12.89 -10.91
CA PRO A 327 -21.86 -13.76 -12.09
C PRO A 327 -22.16 -13.03 -13.40
N ASP A 328 -23.10 -12.09 -13.35
CA ASP A 328 -23.53 -11.26 -14.47
C ASP A 328 -23.43 -9.79 -14.07
N LEU A 329 -22.64 -9.02 -14.81
CA LEU A 329 -22.43 -7.59 -14.54
C LEU A 329 -23.64 -6.75 -14.96
N GLY A 330 -24.40 -7.20 -15.98
CA GLY A 330 -25.52 -6.46 -16.55
C GLY A 330 -26.86 -6.78 -15.89
N ALA A 331 -26.89 -7.68 -14.90
CA ALA A 331 -28.10 -8.00 -14.16
C ALA A 331 -28.53 -6.82 -13.28
N GLU A 332 -29.85 -6.66 -13.14
CA GLU A 332 -30.44 -5.72 -12.20
C GLU A 332 -29.99 -6.06 -10.77
N GLY A 333 -29.53 -5.05 -10.02
CA GLY A 333 -29.00 -5.23 -8.66
C GLY A 333 -27.72 -6.08 -8.56
N ALA A 334 -26.99 -6.29 -9.66
CA ALA A 334 -25.79 -7.13 -9.71
C ALA A 334 -24.74 -6.78 -8.66
N PHE A 335 -24.65 -5.49 -8.29
CA PHE A 335 -23.62 -4.97 -7.40
C PHE A 335 -24.16 -4.56 -6.02
N ASP A 336 -25.45 -4.74 -5.72
CA ASP A 336 -26.09 -4.22 -4.50
C ASP A 336 -25.39 -4.72 -3.22
N GLU A 337 -25.06 -6.02 -3.15
CA GLU A 337 -24.30 -6.57 -2.02
C GLU A 337 -22.84 -6.13 -2.04
N ALA A 338 -22.27 -5.95 -3.24
CA ALA A 338 -20.87 -5.64 -3.41
C ALA A 338 -20.53 -4.20 -3.00
N VAL A 339 -21.44 -3.23 -3.20
CA VAL A 339 -21.19 -1.82 -2.88
C VAL A 339 -21.36 -1.47 -1.39
N LYS A 340 -22.08 -2.28 -0.60
CA LYS A 340 -22.40 -1.94 0.81
C LYS A 340 -21.20 -1.53 1.66
N GLY A 341 -21.19 -0.29 2.15
CA GLY A 341 -20.16 0.24 3.04
C GLY A 341 -18.78 0.48 2.40
N VAL A 342 -18.68 0.45 1.06
CA VAL A 342 -17.43 0.81 0.36
C VAL A 342 -17.33 2.32 0.20
N SER A 343 -16.12 2.87 0.31
CA SER A 343 -15.86 4.30 0.11
C SER A 343 -15.50 4.65 -1.32
N ALA A 344 -15.03 3.68 -2.10
CA ALA A 344 -14.67 3.88 -3.49
C ALA A 344 -14.86 2.62 -4.33
N ILE A 345 -14.96 2.79 -5.65
CA ILE A 345 -15.14 1.72 -6.62
C ILE A 345 -14.11 1.85 -7.74
N ALA A 346 -13.30 0.83 -7.95
CA ALA A 346 -12.53 0.61 -9.17
C ALA A 346 -13.29 -0.38 -10.06
N HIS A 347 -14.03 0.13 -11.03
CA HIS A 347 -14.77 -0.68 -11.98
C HIS A 347 -13.88 -1.06 -13.17
N ILE A 348 -13.32 -2.26 -13.09
CA ILE A 348 -12.35 -2.81 -14.05
C ILE A 348 -12.96 -4.00 -14.82
N ALA A 349 -13.89 -4.73 -14.20
CA ALA A 349 -14.62 -5.81 -14.84
C ALA A 349 -15.34 -5.30 -16.09
N THR A 350 -15.19 -6.03 -17.19
CA THR A 350 -15.87 -5.71 -18.44
C THR A 350 -16.26 -7.00 -19.14
N ILE A 351 -17.30 -6.92 -19.97
CA ILE A 351 -17.70 -8.04 -20.81
C ILE A 351 -16.77 -8.07 -22.02
N SER A 352 -15.69 -8.86 -21.91
CA SER A 352 -14.70 -9.05 -22.98
C SER A 352 -15.19 -10.10 -24.01
N SER A 353 -16.37 -9.87 -24.60
CA SER A 353 -16.86 -10.71 -25.69
C SER A 353 -16.18 -10.35 -27.01
N LEU A 354 -15.75 -11.37 -27.76
CA LEU A 354 -15.26 -11.22 -29.14
C LEU A 354 -16.36 -11.56 -30.17
N ASP A 355 -17.62 -11.56 -29.76
CA ASP A 355 -18.74 -11.74 -30.69
C ASP A 355 -18.77 -10.57 -31.68
N PRO A 356 -18.68 -10.84 -33.00
CA PRO A 356 -18.71 -9.79 -34.02
C PRO A 356 -20.07 -9.09 -34.13
N ASN A 357 -21.13 -9.63 -33.54
CA ASN A 357 -22.46 -9.03 -33.55
C ASN A 357 -22.59 -7.99 -32.42
N PRO A 358 -22.74 -6.68 -32.74
CA PRO A 358 -22.86 -5.63 -31.72
C PRO A 358 -24.10 -5.79 -30.84
N ASN A 359 -25.17 -6.44 -31.34
CA ASN A 359 -26.39 -6.69 -30.56
C ASN A 359 -26.14 -7.56 -29.32
N ASN A 360 -25.10 -8.41 -29.36
CA ASN A 360 -24.76 -9.32 -28.27
C ASN A 360 -23.76 -8.70 -27.28
N VAL A 361 -23.06 -7.62 -27.66
CA VAL A 361 -21.93 -7.07 -26.89
C VAL A 361 -22.22 -5.68 -26.34
N VAL A 362 -22.75 -4.78 -27.18
CA VAL A 362 -22.96 -3.37 -26.82
C VAL A 362 -23.98 -3.22 -25.69
N PRO A 363 -25.20 -3.80 -25.76
CA PRO A 363 -26.20 -3.61 -24.71
C PRO A 363 -25.73 -4.15 -23.35
N GLN A 364 -25.07 -5.31 -23.33
CA GLN A 364 -24.60 -5.92 -22.09
C GLN A 364 -23.49 -5.08 -21.43
N THR A 365 -22.56 -4.53 -22.22
CA THR A 365 -21.46 -3.69 -21.69
C THR A 365 -21.98 -2.36 -21.15
N VAL A 366 -22.94 -1.75 -21.83
CA VAL A 366 -23.63 -0.55 -21.36
C VAL A 366 -24.40 -0.84 -20.08
N ALA A 367 -25.22 -1.90 -20.06
CA ALA A 367 -25.98 -2.32 -18.87
C ALA A 367 -25.08 -2.57 -17.65
N GLY A 368 -23.94 -3.25 -17.84
CA GLY A 368 -22.99 -3.47 -16.74
C GLY A 368 -22.35 -2.19 -16.20
N THR A 369 -22.17 -1.18 -17.06
CA THR A 369 -21.65 0.13 -16.65
C THR A 369 -22.70 0.94 -15.91
N VAL A 370 -23.95 0.92 -16.38
CA VAL A 370 -25.07 1.60 -15.69
C VAL A 370 -25.35 0.93 -14.34
N SER A 371 -25.39 -0.41 -14.29
CA SER A 371 -25.68 -1.18 -13.07
C SER A 371 -24.72 -0.85 -11.91
N ILE A 372 -23.42 -0.72 -12.17
CA ILE A 372 -22.47 -0.32 -11.12
C ILE A 372 -22.63 1.15 -10.68
N LEU A 373 -22.99 2.05 -11.61
CA LEU A 373 -23.20 3.47 -11.31
C LEU A 373 -24.48 3.69 -10.51
N GLU A 374 -25.55 2.96 -10.82
CA GLU A 374 -26.78 2.95 -10.05
C GLU A 374 -26.55 2.40 -8.63
N ALA A 375 -25.82 1.29 -8.51
CA ALA A 375 -25.44 0.75 -7.20
C ALA A 375 -24.55 1.72 -6.41
N ALA A 376 -23.62 2.41 -7.07
CA ALA A 376 -22.80 3.45 -6.45
C ALA A 376 -23.64 4.64 -5.97
N LEU A 377 -24.65 5.04 -6.75
CA LEU A 377 -25.56 6.13 -6.40
C LEU A 377 -26.47 5.75 -5.22
N ALA A 378 -26.86 4.48 -5.13
CA ALA A 378 -27.65 3.96 -4.03
C ALA A 378 -26.87 3.83 -2.72
N GLU A 379 -25.53 3.76 -2.76
CA GLU A 379 -24.66 3.64 -1.59
C GLU A 379 -24.05 5.00 -1.17
N PRO A 380 -24.55 5.64 -0.09
CA PRO A 380 -24.12 7.00 0.27
C PRO A 380 -22.66 7.11 0.73
N SER A 381 -22.01 5.99 1.08
CA SER A 381 -20.61 5.99 1.51
C SER A 381 -19.62 6.10 0.37
N VAL A 382 -20.04 5.84 -0.87
CA VAL A 382 -19.19 5.95 -2.06
C VAL A 382 -18.86 7.41 -2.32
N GLN A 383 -17.58 7.72 -2.45
CA GLN A 383 -17.06 9.07 -2.72
C GLN A 383 -16.32 9.16 -4.05
N GLU A 384 -15.74 8.05 -4.51
CA GLU A 384 -14.84 8.01 -5.66
C GLU A 384 -15.11 6.76 -6.51
N VAL A 385 -15.27 6.95 -7.81
CA VAL A 385 -15.43 5.87 -8.79
C VAL A 385 -14.39 6.06 -9.89
N VAL A 386 -13.55 5.04 -10.12
CA VAL A 386 -12.68 4.99 -11.30
C VAL A 386 -13.15 3.88 -12.25
N TYR A 387 -13.31 4.21 -13.52
CA TYR A 387 -13.71 3.30 -14.58
C TYR A 387 -12.55 2.99 -15.53
N THR A 388 -12.32 1.71 -15.81
CA THR A 388 -11.32 1.28 -16.80
C THR A 388 -11.91 1.30 -18.21
N SER A 389 -11.41 2.23 -19.02
CA SER A 389 -11.73 2.32 -20.45
C SER A 389 -10.59 1.73 -21.30
N THR A 390 -10.35 2.29 -22.48
CA THR A 390 -9.29 1.90 -23.43
C THR A 390 -9.02 3.04 -24.41
N LEU A 391 -7.79 3.13 -24.92
CA LEU A 391 -7.41 3.99 -26.06
C LEU A 391 -8.41 3.88 -27.23
N LEU A 392 -8.95 2.68 -27.45
CA LEU A 392 -9.89 2.42 -28.56
C LEU A 392 -11.16 3.25 -28.47
N THR A 393 -11.53 3.74 -27.29
CA THR A 393 -12.66 4.66 -27.13
C THR A 393 -12.44 6.03 -27.74
N ALA A 394 -11.17 6.43 -27.87
CA ALA A 394 -10.79 7.68 -28.52
C ALA A 394 -10.47 7.44 -30.00
N THR A 395 -9.69 6.40 -30.34
CA THR A 395 -9.26 6.16 -31.72
C THR A 395 -8.62 4.78 -31.92
N PHE A 396 -8.56 4.31 -33.18
CA PHE A 396 -7.79 3.13 -33.54
C PHE A 396 -6.30 3.46 -33.75
N PRO A 397 -5.38 2.73 -33.08
CA PRO A 397 -3.93 2.87 -33.27
C PRO A 397 -3.47 2.20 -34.58
N VAL A 398 -3.80 2.80 -35.72
CA VAL A 398 -3.41 2.30 -37.06
C VAL A 398 -2.44 3.26 -37.76
N PRO A 399 -1.52 2.76 -38.61
CA PRO A 399 -0.61 3.60 -39.37
C PRO A 399 -1.34 4.61 -40.26
N GLY A 400 -0.80 5.82 -40.35
CA GLY A 400 -1.38 6.91 -41.15
C GLY A 400 -2.55 7.65 -40.48
N ASN A 401 -3.00 7.22 -39.30
CA ASN A 401 -3.98 7.94 -38.50
C ASN A 401 -3.28 8.93 -37.55
N ASP A 402 -2.93 10.10 -38.07
CA ASP A 402 -2.23 11.17 -37.36
C ASP A 402 -3.22 12.04 -36.56
N ILE A 403 -3.61 11.58 -35.37
CA ILE A 403 -4.56 12.27 -34.48
C ILE A 403 -3.94 12.62 -33.13
N ARG A 404 -4.22 13.83 -32.65
CA ARG A 404 -4.03 14.20 -31.25
C ARG A 404 -5.29 13.88 -30.47
N VAL A 405 -5.20 12.94 -29.54
CA VAL A 405 -6.29 12.57 -28.65
C VAL A 405 -6.36 13.54 -27.48
N GLU A 406 -7.56 14.05 -27.25
CA GLU A 406 -7.92 14.96 -26.18
C GLU A 406 -9.10 14.38 -25.38
N ARG A 407 -9.51 15.06 -24.31
CA ARG A 407 -10.59 14.60 -23.42
C ARG A 407 -11.89 14.27 -24.18
N HIS A 408 -12.24 15.08 -25.19
CA HIS A 408 -13.46 14.94 -25.99
C HIS A 408 -13.28 14.12 -27.27
N THR A 409 -12.12 13.49 -27.50
CA THR A 409 -11.92 12.65 -28.68
C THR A 409 -12.65 11.33 -28.50
N TRP A 410 -13.57 11.02 -29.41
CA TRP A 410 -14.39 9.80 -29.37
C TRP A 410 -14.29 9.03 -30.70
N ASN A 411 -14.27 7.71 -30.60
CA ASN A 411 -14.22 6.81 -31.75
C ASN A 411 -15.63 6.49 -32.26
N ASP A 412 -16.35 7.51 -32.71
CA ASP A 412 -17.73 7.35 -33.23
C ASP A 412 -17.79 6.52 -34.51
N ALA A 413 -16.71 6.58 -35.31
CA ALA A 413 -16.55 5.73 -36.48
C ALA A 413 -16.57 4.23 -36.13
N ALA A 414 -16.06 3.83 -34.96
CA ALA A 414 -16.12 2.43 -34.52
C ALA A 414 -17.56 1.99 -34.21
N ILE A 415 -18.38 2.87 -33.63
CA ILE A 415 -19.80 2.59 -33.41
C ILE A 415 -20.49 2.41 -34.76
N GLU A 416 -20.36 3.37 -35.66
CA GLU A 416 -20.97 3.29 -36.99
C GLU A 416 -20.55 2.02 -37.74
N ALA A 417 -19.25 1.71 -37.75
CA ALA A 417 -18.72 0.52 -38.42
C ALA A 417 -19.19 -0.80 -37.78
N ALA A 418 -19.31 -0.87 -36.46
CA ALA A 418 -19.81 -2.06 -35.78
C ALA A 418 -21.28 -2.33 -36.12
N TRP A 419 -22.11 -1.28 -36.19
CA TRP A 419 -23.55 -1.36 -36.46
C TRP A 419 -23.91 -1.43 -37.96
N ALA A 420 -22.92 -1.51 -38.86
CA ALA A 420 -23.17 -1.74 -40.28
C ALA A 420 -24.00 -3.02 -40.51
N PRO A 421 -24.84 -3.09 -41.55
CA PRO A 421 -25.72 -4.25 -41.80
C PRO A 421 -24.96 -5.59 -41.85
N PRO A 422 -25.65 -6.72 -41.52
CA PRO A 422 -25.07 -8.05 -41.59
C PRO A 422 -24.60 -8.41 -43.01
N PRO A 423 -23.66 -9.38 -43.15
CA PRO A 423 -23.20 -10.33 -42.13
C PRO A 423 -22.22 -9.75 -41.10
N TYR A 424 -22.32 -10.21 -39.85
CA TYR A 424 -21.38 -9.90 -38.76
C TYR A 424 -20.21 -10.91 -38.78
N GLU A 425 -19.22 -10.66 -39.62
CA GLU A 425 -18.05 -11.53 -39.77
C GLU A 425 -17.03 -11.35 -38.63
N ALA A 426 -16.19 -12.36 -38.39
CA ALA A 426 -15.17 -12.34 -37.33
C ALA A 426 -14.20 -11.13 -37.39
N SER A 427 -14.01 -10.55 -38.59
CA SER A 427 -13.24 -9.30 -38.77
C SER A 427 -13.83 -8.11 -37.99
N ARG A 428 -15.13 -8.17 -37.63
CA ARG A 428 -15.82 -7.14 -36.84
C ARG A 428 -15.70 -7.32 -35.33
N SER A 429 -15.09 -8.39 -34.82
CA SER A 429 -15.00 -8.63 -33.37
C SER A 429 -14.34 -7.47 -32.62
N LEU A 430 -13.25 -6.91 -33.14
CA LEU A 430 -12.59 -5.75 -32.54
C LEU A 430 -13.45 -4.48 -32.64
N LEU A 431 -14.20 -4.29 -33.73
CA LEU A 431 -15.13 -3.17 -33.90
C LEU A 431 -16.29 -3.27 -32.90
N SER A 432 -16.90 -4.45 -32.75
CA SER A 432 -17.97 -4.73 -31.79
C SER A 432 -17.53 -4.45 -30.35
N TYR A 433 -16.35 -4.94 -29.95
CA TYR A 433 -15.74 -4.62 -28.66
C TYR A 433 -15.46 -3.12 -28.50
N THR A 434 -14.91 -2.46 -29.52
CA THR A 434 -14.60 -1.03 -29.45
C THR A 434 -15.87 -0.21 -29.32
N ALA A 435 -16.90 -0.51 -30.12
CA ALA A 435 -18.21 0.13 -30.04
C ALA A 435 -18.86 -0.06 -28.67
N SER A 436 -18.74 -1.23 -28.05
CA SER A 436 -19.28 -1.46 -26.71
C SER A 436 -18.58 -0.61 -25.65
N LYS A 437 -17.25 -0.45 -25.73
CA LYS A 437 -16.48 0.42 -24.83
C LYS A 437 -16.75 1.90 -25.06
N VAL A 438 -16.87 2.35 -26.32
CA VAL A 438 -17.24 3.75 -26.62
C VAL A 438 -18.64 4.05 -26.07
N ALA A 439 -19.62 3.18 -26.35
CA ALA A 439 -21.00 3.37 -25.90
C ALA A 439 -21.10 3.35 -24.36
N ALA A 440 -20.43 2.42 -23.70
CA ALA A 440 -20.43 2.32 -22.25
C ALA A 440 -19.79 3.53 -21.56
N GLU A 441 -18.65 4.03 -22.06
CA GLU A 441 -18.02 5.21 -21.47
C GLU A 441 -18.86 6.48 -21.74
N LYS A 442 -19.48 6.61 -22.92
CA LYS A 442 -20.42 7.71 -23.19
C LYS A 442 -21.62 7.66 -22.24
N GLU A 443 -22.18 6.48 -21.99
CA GLU A 443 -23.30 6.34 -21.05
C GLU A 443 -22.87 6.65 -19.61
N LEU A 444 -21.64 6.31 -19.21
CA LEU A 444 -21.08 6.72 -17.92
C LEU A 444 -21.03 8.24 -17.78
N TRP A 445 -20.51 8.97 -18.77
CA TRP A 445 -20.43 10.43 -18.69
C TRP A 445 -21.82 11.07 -18.73
N LYS A 446 -22.73 10.52 -19.54
CA LYS A 446 -24.13 10.93 -19.58
C LYS A 446 -24.83 10.71 -18.23
N PHE A 447 -24.62 9.56 -17.59
CA PHE A 447 -25.15 9.27 -16.25
C PHE A 447 -24.68 10.31 -15.23
N VAL A 448 -23.39 10.66 -15.24
CA VAL A 448 -22.83 11.68 -14.34
C VAL A 448 -23.46 13.05 -14.59
N GLU A 449 -23.65 13.43 -15.85
CA GLU A 449 -24.29 14.69 -16.24
C GLU A 449 -25.78 14.74 -15.81
N GLU A 450 -26.54 13.67 -16.05
CA GLU A 450 -27.98 13.61 -15.78
C GLU A 450 -28.32 13.45 -14.30
N ASN A 451 -27.54 12.64 -13.56
CA ASN A 451 -27.87 12.28 -12.18
C ASN A 451 -27.13 13.13 -11.14
N GLN A 452 -26.03 13.81 -11.52
CA GLN A 452 -25.20 14.61 -10.60
C GLN A 452 -24.88 13.86 -9.30
N PRO A 453 -24.22 12.68 -9.38
CA PRO A 453 -23.99 11.82 -8.23
C PRO A 453 -23.19 12.51 -7.11
N HIS A 454 -23.32 12.02 -5.88
CA HIS A 454 -22.56 12.52 -4.73
C HIS A 454 -21.08 12.12 -4.74
N PHE A 455 -20.67 11.24 -5.64
CA PHE A 455 -19.29 10.78 -5.83
C PHE A 455 -18.66 11.37 -7.10
N THR A 456 -17.33 11.43 -7.09
CA THR A 456 -16.53 11.83 -8.26
C THR A 456 -16.31 10.62 -9.18
N VAL A 457 -16.31 10.83 -10.49
CA VAL A 457 -16.02 9.78 -11.48
C VAL A 457 -14.77 10.13 -12.27
N ASN A 458 -13.81 9.20 -12.34
CA ASN A 458 -12.61 9.32 -13.14
C ASN A 458 -12.50 8.13 -14.12
N VAL A 459 -11.88 8.32 -15.27
CA VAL A 459 -11.65 7.26 -16.26
C VAL A 459 -10.16 7.09 -16.50
N VAL A 460 -9.69 5.85 -16.55
CA VAL A 460 -8.33 5.50 -16.99
C VAL A 460 -8.43 4.71 -18.30
N SER A 461 -7.79 5.22 -19.35
CA SER A 461 -7.85 4.68 -20.72
C SER A 461 -6.50 4.08 -21.13
N PRO A 462 -6.24 2.80 -20.84
CA PRO A 462 -5.01 2.12 -21.21
C PRO A 462 -4.91 1.77 -22.70
N ALA A 463 -3.68 1.58 -23.20
CA ALA A 463 -3.40 0.93 -24.48
C ALA A 463 -3.08 -0.56 -24.26
N SER A 464 -2.14 -1.14 -25.01
CA SER A 464 -1.74 -2.54 -24.78
C SER A 464 -1.01 -2.67 -23.45
N ILE A 465 -1.39 -3.66 -22.65
CA ILE A 465 -0.93 -3.79 -21.26
C ILE A 465 0.12 -4.90 -21.18
N VAL A 466 1.30 -4.55 -20.68
CA VAL A 466 2.41 -5.50 -20.43
C VAL A 466 2.84 -5.39 -18.97
N GLY A 467 3.53 -6.41 -18.46
CA GLY A 467 4.07 -6.42 -17.10
C GLY A 467 3.85 -7.76 -16.42
N GLU A 468 4.16 -7.80 -15.13
CA GLU A 468 4.17 -9.01 -14.31
C GLU A 468 2.79 -9.69 -14.18
N PRO A 469 2.59 -10.91 -14.71
CA PRO A 469 1.38 -11.68 -14.50
C PRO A 469 1.36 -12.32 -13.09
N LEU A 470 0.42 -11.92 -12.23
CA LEU A 470 0.27 -12.53 -10.89
C LEU A 470 -0.24 -13.98 -10.90
N HIS A 471 -0.83 -14.43 -12.01
CA HIS A 471 -1.36 -15.79 -12.20
C HIS A 471 -1.18 -16.26 -13.63
N ARG A 472 -1.10 -17.58 -13.82
CA ARG A 472 -0.89 -18.25 -15.12
C ARG A 472 -1.87 -17.77 -16.18
N LYS A 473 -3.15 -17.65 -15.82
CA LYS A 473 -4.20 -17.19 -16.74
C LYS A 473 -3.99 -15.78 -17.31
N HIS A 474 -3.21 -14.94 -16.64
CA HIS A 474 -2.87 -13.61 -17.16
C HIS A 474 -1.84 -13.75 -18.28
N ALA A 475 -0.83 -14.60 -18.07
CA ALA A 475 0.17 -14.92 -19.09
C ALA A 475 -0.43 -15.71 -20.26
N ASP A 476 -1.36 -16.62 -20.00
CA ASP A 476 -2.03 -17.43 -21.02
C ASP A 476 -3.14 -16.67 -21.77
N SER A 477 -3.41 -15.41 -21.39
CA SER A 477 -4.42 -14.60 -22.04
C SER A 477 -4.04 -14.30 -23.50
N PRO A 478 -4.95 -14.47 -24.47
CA PRO A 478 -4.65 -14.20 -25.88
C PRO A 478 -4.34 -12.73 -26.17
N VAL A 479 -4.75 -11.82 -25.28
CA VAL A 479 -4.46 -10.38 -25.38
C VAL A 479 -3.14 -9.99 -24.70
N TYR A 480 -2.42 -10.94 -24.10
CA TYR A 480 -1.09 -10.73 -23.53
C TYR A 480 -0.01 -11.05 -24.58
N TRP A 481 0.25 -10.09 -25.46
CA TRP A 481 1.07 -10.24 -26.67
C TRP A 481 2.49 -10.76 -26.43
N VAL A 482 3.07 -10.49 -25.25
CA VAL A 482 4.39 -10.99 -24.88
C VAL A 482 4.42 -12.52 -24.91
N SER A 483 3.34 -13.20 -24.51
CA SER A 483 3.23 -14.67 -24.61
C SER A 483 3.17 -15.17 -26.03
N SER A 484 2.42 -14.50 -26.91
CA SER A 484 2.29 -14.88 -28.31
C SER A 484 3.65 -14.76 -29.03
N LEU A 485 4.35 -13.64 -28.83
CA LEU A 485 5.72 -13.45 -29.35
C LEU A 485 6.70 -14.45 -28.74
N PHE A 486 6.59 -14.72 -27.45
CA PHE A 486 7.47 -15.68 -26.78
C PHE A 486 7.27 -17.10 -27.34
N ARG A 487 6.04 -17.50 -27.63
CA ARG A 487 5.69 -18.82 -28.18
C ARG A 487 5.91 -18.92 -29.69
N GLY A 488 6.04 -17.78 -30.38
CA GLY A 488 6.11 -17.73 -31.83
C GLY A 488 4.76 -17.99 -32.51
N ASP A 489 3.66 -17.66 -31.84
CA ASP A 489 2.30 -17.80 -32.41
C ASP A 489 2.05 -16.72 -33.46
N LYS A 490 2.23 -17.09 -34.74
CA LYS A 490 2.14 -16.15 -35.86
C LYS A 490 0.72 -15.65 -36.13
N ILE A 491 -0.31 -16.44 -35.84
CA ILE A 491 -1.70 -16.10 -36.15
C ILE A 491 -2.15 -14.87 -35.35
N ALA A 492 -1.75 -14.80 -34.08
CA ALA A 492 -2.05 -13.65 -33.23
C ALA A 492 -1.32 -12.37 -33.69
N LEU A 493 -0.18 -12.50 -34.40
CA LEU A 493 0.76 -11.42 -34.64
C LEU A 493 0.63 -10.75 -36.02
N GLU A 494 -0.11 -11.36 -36.95
CA GLU A 494 -0.27 -10.87 -38.33
C GLU A 494 -1.25 -9.68 -38.46
N ALA A 495 -2.06 -9.40 -37.42
CA ALA A 495 -3.09 -8.36 -37.50
C ALA A 495 -2.55 -6.93 -37.31
N PHE A 496 -1.47 -6.74 -36.54
CA PHE A 496 -0.87 -5.44 -36.25
C PHE A 496 0.62 -5.63 -35.97
N HIS A 497 1.50 -4.72 -36.41
CA HIS A 497 2.95 -4.81 -36.14
C HIS A 497 3.50 -3.70 -35.22
N ALA A 498 2.72 -2.66 -34.95
CA ALA A 498 3.07 -1.58 -34.02
C ALA A 498 1.93 -1.29 -33.05
N SER A 499 2.27 -0.85 -31.84
CA SER A 499 1.32 -0.56 -30.78
C SER A 499 1.89 0.42 -29.75
N PHE A 500 1.04 0.87 -28.85
CA PHE A 500 1.43 1.56 -27.63
C PHE A 500 1.34 0.57 -26.46
N PHE A 501 2.37 0.55 -25.61
CA PHE A 501 2.41 -0.28 -24.42
C PHE A 501 2.46 0.56 -23.15
N VAL A 502 1.72 0.12 -22.14
CA VAL A 502 1.82 0.63 -20.77
C VAL A 502 2.01 -0.53 -19.79
N ASP A 503 2.80 -0.29 -18.73
CA ASP A 503 2.99 -1.28 -17.67
C ASP A 503 1.73 -1.42 -16.81
N VAL A 504 1.35 -2.65 -16.48
CA VAL A 504 0.20 -2.95 -15.62
C VAL A 504 0.31 -2.29 -14.24
N LYS A 505 1.52 -2.09 -13.71
CA LYS A 505 1.78 -1.38 -12.45
C LYS A 505 1.54 0.13 -12.61
N ASP A 506 1.87 0.73 -13.74
CA ASP A 506 1.55 2.14 -14.01
C ASP A 506 0.04 2.34 -14.09
N ILE A 507 -0.67 1.46 -14.79
CA ILE A 507 -2.14 1.50 -14.86
C ILE A 507 -2.75 1.32 -13.47
N ALA A 508 -2.25 0.36 -12.69
CA ALA A 508 -2.73 0.14 -11.34
C ALA A 508 -2.51 1.40 -10.48
N MET A 509 -1.41 2.12 -10.69
CA MET A 509 -1.14 3.36 -10.00
C MET A 509 -2.00 4.53 -10.43
N LEU A 510 -2.35 4.63 -11.70
CA LEU A 510 -3.33 5.61 -12.15
C LEU A 510 -4.73 5.34 -11.57
N HIS A 511 -5.13 4.07 -11.39
CA HIS A 511 -6.41 3.75 -10.74
C HIS A 511 -6.40 4.14 -9.26
N VAL A 512 -5.30 3.87 -8.55
CA VAL A 512 -5.14 4.29 -7.16
C VAL A 512 -5.13 5.81 -7.05
N ALA A 513 -4.36 6.50 -7.88
CA ALA A 513 -4.30 7.97 -7.88
C ALA A 513 -5.66 8.58 -8.23
N ALA A 514 -6.39 8.03 -9.20
CA ALA A 514 -7.72 8.49 -9.59
C ALA A 514 -8.79 8.29 -8.50
N ILE A 515 -8.57 7.41 -7.51
CA ILE A 515 -9.44 7.27 -6.34
C ILE A 515 -8.92 8.10 -5.17
N LEU A 516 -7.62 8.16 -4.94
CA LEU A 516 -7.05 8.70 -3.71
C LEU A 516 -6.68 10.17 -3.79
N ASP A 517 -6.47 10.73 -4.98
CA ASP A 517 -6.00 12.11 -5.14
C ASP A 517 -7.15 13.12 -5.19
N PRO A 518 -7.29 14.02 -4.19
CA PRO A 518 -8.39 14.99 -4.15
C PRO A 518 -8.38 16.00 -5.30
N GLU A 519 -7.27 16.13 -6.02
CA GLU A 519 -7.14 17.03 -7.16
C GLU A 519 -7.68 16.41 -8.45
N VAL A 520 -7.87 15.09 -8.49
CA VAL A 520 -8.32 14.37 -9.69
C VAL A 520 -9.84 14.25 -9.67
N LYS A 521 -10.51 15.11 -10.44
CA LYS A 521 -11.97 15.12 -10.53
C LYS A 521 -12.46 15.14 -11.96
N ASN A 522 -13.37 14.23 -12.30
CA ASN A 522 -13.97 14.15 -13.63
C ASN A 522 -12.92 13.99 -14.74
N ALA A 523 -11.80 13.33 -14.45
CA ALA A 523 -10.68 13.18 -15.35
C ALA A 523 -10.87 12.01 -16.33
N ARG A 524 -10.30 12.14 -17.54
CA ARG A 524 -10.20 11.06 -18.53
C ARG A 524 -8.72 10.86 -18.86
N LEU A 525 -8.05 10.05 -18.04
CA LEU A 525 -6.60 9.88 -18.02
C LEU A 525 -6.16 8.90 -19.11
N GLN A 526 -5.35 9.37 -20.07
CA GLN A 526 -4.76 8.49 -21.08
C GLN A 526 -3.52 7.78 -20.52
N ALA A 527 -3.38 6.49 -20.81
CA ALA A 527 -2.34 5.65 -20.21
C ALA A 527 -1.74 4.66 -21.23
N TRP A 528 -0.87 5.13 -22.12
CA TRP A 528 -0.40 4.32 -23.25
C TRP A 528 1.11 4.11 -23.32
N GLY A 529 1.87 4.72 -22.40
CA GLY A 529 3.30 4.52 -22.25
C GLY A 529 4.10 4.76 -23.53
N HIS A 530 4.77 3.72 -24.04
CA HIS A 530 5.72 3.79 -25.14
C HIS A 530 5.16 3.22 -26.44
N ASN A 531 5.39 3.93 -27.53
CA ASN A 531 5.17 3.47 -28.90
C ASN A 531 6.28 2.48 -29.30
N HIS A 532 5.91 1.37 -29.93
CA HIS A 532 6.87 0.32 -30.29
C HIS A 532 6.40 -0.48 -31.51
N HIS A 533 7.35 -1.17 -32.13
CA HIS A 533 7.13 -2.22 -33.11
C HIS A 533 7.34 -3.62 -32.48
N TRP A 534 6.73 -4.67 -33.02
CA TRP A 534 7.00 -6.04 -32.54
C TRP A 534 8.47 -6.45 -32.63
N ASN A 535 9.21 -5.90 -33.58
CA ASN A 535 10.65 -6.11 -33.68
C ASN A 535 11.41 -5.58 -32.45
N ASP A 536 10.90 -4.55 -31.78
CA ASP A 536 11.49 -4.04 -30.54
C ASP A 536 11.26 -5.01 -29.38
N LEU A 537 10.06 -5.63 -29.31
CA LEU A 537 9.77 -6.70 -28.35
C LEU A 537 10.62 -7.94 -28.62
N LEU A 538 10.75 -8.36 -29.88
CA LEU A 538 11.59 -9.49 -30.27
C LEU A 538 13.06 -9.24 -29.91
N ALA A 539 13.56 -8.03 -30.12
CA ALA A 539 14.91 -7.67 -29.71
C ALA A 539 15.11 -7.79 -28.20
N ILE A 540 14.15 -7.30 -27.40
CA ILE A 540 14.17 -7.43 -25.94
C ILE A 540 14.09 -8.91 -25.51
N LEU A 541 13.18 -9.70 -26.10
CA LEU A 541 13.03 -11.11 -25.80
C LEU A 541 14.30 -11.91 -26.11
N ARG A 542 14.94 -11.68 -27.26
CA ARG A 542 16.22 -12.29 -27.64
C ARG A 542 17.34 -11.92 -26.66
N LYS A 543 17.36 -10.67 -26.19
CA LYS A 543 18.31 -10.21 -25.17
C LYS A 543 18.09 -10.91 -23.83
N LEU A 544 16.83 -11.06 -23.40
CA LEU A 544 16.49 -11.64 -22.09
C LEU A 544 16.50 -13.18 -22.07
N ARG A 545 16.38 -13.83 -23.24
CA ARG A 545 16.39 -15.28 -23.41
C ARG A 545 17.26 -15.68 -24.62
N PRO A 546 18.58 -15.43 -24.60
CA PRO A 546 19.47 -15.69 -25.73
C PRO A 546 19.53 -17.17 -26.15
N GLN A 547 19.17 -18.08 -25.24
CA GLN A 547 19.13 -19.53 -25.47
C GLN A 547 17.90 -19.99 -26.25
N LYS A 548 16.87 -19.15 -26.41
CA LYS A 548 15.64 -19.49 -27.12
C LYS A 548 15.65 -18.93 -28.52
N GLU A 549 15.31 -19.77 -29.50
CA GLU A 549 15.04 -19.31 -30.85
C GLU A 549 13.68 -18.61 -30.91
N PHE A 550 13.67 -17.37 -31.41
CA PHE A 550 12.46 -16.58 -31.64
C PHE A 550 12.24 -16.40 -33.15
N ILE A 551 11.02 -16.06 -33.54
CA ILE A 551 10.70 -15.72 -34.93
C ILE A 551 11.60 -14.60 -35.47
N ALA A 552 11.80 -14.59 -36.79
CA ALA A 552 12.55 -13.53 -37.47
C ALA A 552 11.83 -12.16 -37.34
N ASP A 553 12.58 -11.08 -37.57
CA ASP A 553 12.01 -9.74 -37.63
C ASP A 553 11.00 -9.63 -38.78
N TYR A 554 9.93 -8.88 -38.52
CA TYR A 554 8.97 -8.48 -39.55
C TYR A 554 9.63 -7.48 -40.51
N PRO A 555 9.35 -7.56 -41.83
CA PRO A 555 10.04 -6.75 -42.85
C PRO A 555 9.69 -5.26 -42.76
N ASP A 556 8.47 -4.95 -42.33
CA ASP A 556 8.03 -3.58 -42.16
C ASP A 556 8.51 -3.02 -40.81
N ARG A 557 8.87 -1.74 -40.79
CA ARG A 557 9.07 -0.98 -39.54
C ARG A 557 8.34 0.34 -39.67
N PHE A 558 7.26 0.46 -38.91
CA PHE A 558 6.55 1.72 -38.73
C PHE A 558 6.24 1.91 -37.24
N LEU A 559 6.11 3.16 -36.84
CA LEU A 559 5.55 3.53 -35.55
C LEU A 559 4.22 4.24 -35.77
N LEU A 560 3.38 4.22 -34.76
CA LEU A 560 2.14 4.96 -34.78
C LEU A 560 2.43 6.45 -34.55
N THR A 561 1.57 7.34 -35.02
CA THR A 561 1.82 8.80 -34.90
C THR A 561 0.82 9.52 -33.99
N ILE A 562 -0.13 8.75 -33.44
CA ILE A 562 -1.11 9.23 -32.47
C ILE A 562 -0.42 9.80 -31.23
N SER A 563 -0.90 10.94 -30.74
CA SER A 563 -0.36 11.63 -29.58
C SER A 563 -1.44 12.07 -28.61
N THR A 564 -1.07 12.39 -27.37
CA THR A 564 -1.95 13.00 -26.38
C THR A 564 -1.11 13.80 -25.38
N ASP A 565 -1.77 14.56 -24.50
CA ASP A 565 -1.11 15.17 -23.35
C ASP A 565 -1.11 14.18 -22.17
N PHE A 566 0.08 13.72 -21.77
CA PHE A 566 0.26 12.82 -20.65
C PHE A 566 0.58 13.55 -19.34
N SER A 567 0.56 14.89 -19.31
CA SER A 567 1.02 15.68 -18.16
C SER A 567 0.34 15.26 -16.85
N ASP A 568 -0.99 15.08 -16.85
CA ASP A 568 -1.74 14.63 -15.68
C ASP A 568 -1.35 13.20 -15.27
N SER A 569 -1.33 12.26 -16.22
CA SER A 569 -0.96 10.87 -15.93
C SER A 569 0.46 10.77 -15.35
N ILE A 570 1.43 11.49 -15.93
CA ILE A 570 2.82 11.50 -15.47
C ILE A 570 2.95 12.20 -14.11
N ALA A 571 2.24 13.31 -13.88
CA ALA A 571 2.22 13.97 -12.59
C ALA A 571 1.68 13.05 -11.49
N LEU A 572 0.64 12.28 -11.78
CA LEU A 572 0.08 11.29 -10.85
C LEU A 572 1.05 10.14 -10.60
N LEU A 573 1.73 9.61 -11.62
CA LEU A 573 2.77 8.58 -11.42
C LEU A 573 3.94 9.12 -10.57
N LYS A 574 4.33 10.38 -10.79
CA LYS A 574 5.37 11.03 -9.98
C LYS A 574 4.94 11.16 -8.52
N LYS A 575 3.70 11.59 -8.27
CA LYS A 575 3.15 11.79 -6.93
C LYS A 575 2.91 10.48 -6.18
N TRP A 576 2.35 9.46 -6.84
CA TRP A 576 1.84 8.24 -6.19
C TRP A 576 2.75 7.01 -6.32
N ALA A 577 3.64 7.00 -7.30
CA ALA A 577 4.61 5.93 -7.53
C ALA A 577 6.08 6.41 -7.40
N GLY A 578 6.33 7.70 -7.21
CA GLY A 578 7.69 8.25 -7.17
C GLY A 578 8.42 8.13 -8.51
N GLN A 579 7.66 8.06 -9.62
CA GLN A 579 8.16 7.71 -10.94
C GLN A 579 8.07 8.91 -11.89
N ASP A 580 9.20 9.34 -12.45
CA ASP A 580 9.26 10.47 -13.40
C ASP A 580 9.16 9.96 -14.84
N GLY A 581 7.96 9.54 -15.23
CA GLY A 581 7.68 8.97 -16.55
C GLY A 581 6.93 7.64 -16.49
N TRP A 582 6.85 6.95 -17.63
CA TRP A 582 6.33 5.59 -17.74
C TRP A 582 7.44 4.57 -17.46
N ARG A 583 7.07 3.38 -17.01
CA ARG A 583 7.99 2.25 -16.92
C ARG A 583 8.46 1.85 -18.31
N SER A 584 9.75 1.52 -18.41
CA SER A 584 10.36 1.13 -19.68
C SER A 584 9.80 -0.19 -20.20
N LEU A 585 9.63 -0.30 -21.53
CA LEU A 585 9.22 -1.53 -22.20
C LEU A 585 10.09 -2.73 -21.84
N GLU A 586 11.42 -2.55 -21.82
CA GLU A 586 12.36 -3.62 -21.47
C GLU A 586 12.13 -4.12 -20.03
N GLY A 587 12.02 -3.22 -19.07
CA GLY A 587 11.74 -3.57 -17.67
C GLY A 587 10.39 -4.29 -17.48
N SER A 588 9.34 -3.82 -18.15
CA SER A 588 8.01 -4.43 -18.09
C SER A 588 7.98 -5.83 -18.69
N ILE A 589 8.68 -6.05 -19.81
CA ILE A 589 8.82 -7.39 -20.40
C ILE A 589 9.65 -8.28 -19.50
N ALA A 590 10.76 -7.79 -18.96
CA ALA A 590 11.62 -8.55 -18.06
C ALA A 590 10.83 -9.10 -16.86
N GLU A 591 10.04 -8.25 -16.19
CA GLU A 591 9.15 -8.67 -15.11
C GLU A 591 8.03 -9.61 -15.60
N GLY A 592 7.49 -9.37 -16.80
CA GLY A 592 6.47 -10.22 -17.40
C GLY A 592 6.92 -11.67 -17.61
N ILE A 593 8.15 -11.84 -18.11
CA ILE A 593 8.72 -13.15 -18.44
C ILE A 593 9.54 -13.79 -17.31
N ASP A 594 9.69 -13.13 -16.16
CA ASP A 594 10.39 -13.68 -15.00
C ASP A 594 9.57 -14.78 -14.30
N SER A 595 8.27 -14.82 -14.56
CA SER A 595 7.38 -15.84 -14.02
C SER A 595 7.68 -17.24 -14.55
N SER A 596 7.31 -18.27 -13.76
CA SER A 596 7.50 -19.69 -14.12
C SER A 596 6.80 -20.13 -15.42
N TYR A 597 6.00 -19.26 -16.05
CA TYR A 597 5.25 -19.52 -17.27
C TYR A 597 6.08 -19.33 -18.55
N PHE A 598 7.27 -18.71 -18.46
CA PHE A 598 8.12 -18.37 -19.60
C PHE A 598 9.48 -19.08 -19.53
N LYS A 599 9.44 -20.41 -19.37
CA LYS A 599 10.64 -21.25 -19.38
C LYS A 599 11.10 -21.53 -20.80
N VAL A 600 12.42 -21.57 -20.97
CA VAL A 600 13.04 -22.17 -22.16
C VAL A 600 13.17 -23.66 -21.86
N GLU A 601 12.56 -24.49 -22.69
CA GLU A 601 12.69 -25.95 -22.63
C GLU A 601 14.08 -26.42 -23.05
#